data_AF-A0A2N0APS6-F1
#
_entry.id   AF-A0A2N0APS6-F1
#
_cell.length_a   1.000
_cell.length_b   1.000
_cell.length_c   1.000
_cell.angle_alpha   90.00
_cell.angle_beta   90.00
_cell.angle_gamma   90.00
#
_symmetry.space_group_name_H-M   'P 1'
#
loop_
_entity.id
_entity.type
_entity.pdbx_description
1 polymer ?
#
loop_
_entity_poly.entity_id
_entity_poly.type
_entity_poly.pdbx_seq_one_letter_code
_entity_poly.pdbx_strand_id
1 'polypeptide(L)' 'MKSLKPIRIVLLFSFLFVGCGTISRGCAKYFGYDEVCVDGVKYIQFTSGASVKYNPNGTIATCR' A
#
# COMPACT_ATOMS: atom_id res chain seq x y z
N MET A 1 12.88 7.99 -36.73
CA MET A 1 12.20 7.75 -35.43
C MET A 1 10.69 7.78 -35.67
N LYS A 2 9.97 6.67 -35.49
CA LYS A 2 8.52 6.61 -35.79
C LYS A 2 7.76 7.34 -34.67
N SER A 3 6.94 8.33 -35.04
CA SER A 3 6.11 9.11 -34.11
C SER A 3 5.24 8.17 -33.27
N LEU A 4 5.50 8.12 -31.96
CA LEU A 4 4.68 7.37 -31.00
C LEU A 4 3.30 8.03 -30.95
N LYS A 5 2.27 7.31 -31.39
CA LYS A 5 0.88 7.78 -31.36
C LYS A 5 0.51 8.12 -29.91
N PRO A 6 -0.18 9.25 -29.64
CA PRO A 6 -0.49 9.72 -28.29
C PRO A 6 -1.26 8.68 -27.45
N ILE A 7 -2.07 7.85 -28.12
CA ILE A 7 -2.75 6.68 -27.52
C ILE A 7 -1.81 5.72 -26.79
N ARG A 8 -0.59 5.50 -27.29
CA ARG A 8 0.38 4.61 -26.64
C ARG A 8 0.95 5.22 -25.36
N ILE A 9 1.07 6.55 -25.31
CA ILE A 9 1.53 7.29 -24.14
C ILE A 9 0.45 7.26 -23.06
N VAL A 10 -0.81 7.50 -23.42
CA VAL A 10 -1.96 7.44 -22.50
C VAL A 10 -2.11 6.06 -21.87
N LEU A 11 -2.00 4.99 -22.66
CA LEU A 11 -2.02 3.60 -22.16
C LEU A 11 -0.88 3.28 -21.20
N LEU A 12 0.31 3.85 -21.41
CA LEU A 12 1.45 3.65 -20.52
C LEU A 12 1.21 4.33 -19.16
N PHE A 13 0.64 5.54 -19.17
CA PHE A 13 0.34 6.29 -17.95
C PHE A 13 -0.80 5.70 -17.13
N SER A 14 -1.77 5.02 -17.76
CA SER A 14 -2.87 4.37 -17.00
C SER A 14 -2.40 3.25 -16.08
N PHE A 15 -1.29 2.56 -16.40
CA PHE A 15 -0.74 1.52 -15.52
C PHE A 15 -0.15 2.07 -14.22
N LEU A 16 0.30 3.32 -14.20
CA LEU A 16 0.87 3.95 -13.02
C LEU A 16 -0.21 4.25 -11.95
N PHE A 17 -1.48 4.38 -12.35
CA PHE A 17 -2.58 4.69 -11.44
C PHE A 17 -3.25 3.46 -10.80
N VAL A 18 -2.95 2.23 -11.25
CA VAL A 18 -3.52 0.98 -10.67
C VAL A 18 -2.78 0.54 -9.39
N GLY A 19 -1.78 1.32 -8.94
CA GLY A 19 -0.87 0.99 -7.84
C GLY A 19 -1.37 1.32 -6.43
N CYS A 20 -2.44 2.11 -6.28
CA CYS A 20 -2.86 2.59 -4.97
C CYS A 20 -3.51 1.43 -4.16
N GLY A 21 -2.74 0.84 -3.24
CA GLY A 21 -3.17 -0.25 -2.36
C GLY A 21 -2.79 -1.67 -2.83
N THR A 22 -2.40 -1.86 -4.09
CA THR A 22 -1.87 -3.16 -4.57
C THR A 22 -0.43 -3.39 -4.10
N ILE A 23 0.34 -2.30 -3.94
CA ILE A 23 1.71 -2.34 -3.43
C ILE A 23 1.74 -2.79 -1.97
N SER A 24 0.90 -2.21 -1.10
CA SER A 24 0.86 -2.59 0.33
C SER A 24 0.43 -4.04 0.53
N ARG A 25 -0.54 -4.55 -0.26
CA ARG A 25 -0.89 -5.98 -0.26
C ARG A 25 0.24 -6.88 -0.80
N GLY A 26 0.99 -6.42 -1.81
CA GLY A 26 2.15 -7.12 -2.33
C GLY A 26 3.28 -7.22 -1.33
N CYS A 27 3.60 -6.11 -0.64
CA CYS A 27 4.55 -6.06 0.46
C CYS A 27 4.12 -6.97 1.60
N ALA A 28 2.86 -6.92 2.03
CA ALA A 28 2.34 -7.83 3.06
C ALA A 28 2.43 -9.31 2.65
N LYS A 29 2.32 -9.64 1.36
CA LYS A 29 2.48 -11.03 0.87
C LYS A 29 3.90 -11.54 1.04
N TYR A 30 4.90 -10.67 0.90
CA TYR A 30 6.30 -11.04 0.94
C TYR A 30 6.91 -10.93 2.35
N PHE A 31 6.57 -9.86 3.08
CA PHE A 31 7.10 -9.56 4.41
C PHE A 31 6.21 -10.05 5.56
N GLY A 32 5.04 -10.62 5.25
CA GLY A 32 4.07 -11.13 6.21
C GLY A 32 3.02 -10.10 6.64
N TYR A 33 3.38 -8.82 6.68
CA TYR A 33 2.47 -7.70 6.92
C TYR A 33 3.05 -6.39 6.41
N ASP A 34 2.22 -5.35 6.34
CA ASP A 34 2.59 -3.97 6.08
C ASP A 34 2.07 -3.06 7.20
N GLU A 35 2.79 -1.99 7.53
CA GLU A 35 2.37 -1.03 8.57
C GLU A 35 1.80 0.23 7.92
N VAL A 36 0.55 0.56 8.25
CA VAL A 36 -0.16 1.71 7.69
C VAL A 36 -0.60 2.63 8.82
N CYS A 37 -0.35 3.93 8.66
CA CYS A 37 -0.87 4.94 9.58
C CYS A 37 -2.22 5.45 9.07
N VAL A 38 -3.26 5.33 9.90
CA VAL A 38 -4.61 5.84 9.61
C VAL A 38 -5.11 6.56 10.86
N ASP A 39 -5.46 7.84 10.72
CA ASP A 39 -6.01 8.68 11.80
C ASP A 39 -5.18 8.65 13.09
N GLY A 40 -3.85 8.65 12.95
CA GLY A 40 -2.91 8.63 14.08
C GLY A 40 -2.72 7.26 14.74
N VAL A 41 -3.35 6.20 14.22
CA VAL A 41 -3.21 4.82 14.70
C VAL A 41 -2.40 3.99 13.69
N LYS A 42 -1.46 3.19 14.20
CA LYS A 42 -0.74 2.21 13.38
C LYS A 42 -1.55 0.94 13.22
N TYR A 43 -1.88 0.63 11.99
CA TYR A 43 -2.49 -0.63 11.57
C TYR A 43 -1.44 -1.55 10.96
N ILE A 44 -1.63 -2.84 11.20
CA ILE A 44 -0.93 -3.93 10.55
C ILE A 44 -1.88 -4.49 9.49
N GLN A 45 -1.52 -4.30 8.24
CA GLN A 45 -2.24 -4.80 7.07
C GLN A 45 -1.63 -6.14 6.65
N PHE A 46 -2.43 -7.20 6.71
CA PHE A 46 -2.05 -8.51 6.16
C PHE A 46 -2.49 -8.62 4.69
N THR A 47 -2.07 -9.69 4.02
CA THR A 47 -2.59 -10.06 2.69
C THR A 47 -4.11 -10.20 2.67
N SER A 48 -4.68 -10.66 3.78
CA SER A 48 -6.12 -10.70 4.04
C SER A 48 -6.40 -10.24 5.47
N GLY A 49 -7.09 -9.12 5.62
CA GLY A 49 -7.44 -8.53 6.92
C GLY A 49 -6.44 -7.50 7.44
N ALA A 50 -6.85 -6.81 8.50
CA ALA A 50 -6.07 -5.79 9.19
C ALA A 50 -6.31 -5.86 10.70
N SER A 51 -5.33 -5.44 11.48
CA SER A 51 -5.43 -5.30 12.94
C SER A 51 -4.72 -4.03 13.39
N VAL A 52 -5.07 -3.50 14.56
CA VAL A 52 -4.27 -2.43 15.18
C VAL A 52 -2.96 -3.00 15.71
N LYS A 53 -1.87 -2.24 15.58
CA LYS A 53 -0.60 -2.58 16.21
C LYS A 53 -0.69 -2.30 17.70
N TYR A 54 -0.31 -3.28 18.51
CA TYR A 54 -0.20 -3.11 19.96
C TYR A 54 1.26 -2.87 20.36
N ASN A 55 1.46 -2.01 21.35
CA ASN A 55 2.69 -1.88 22.09
C ASN A 55 2.86 -3.07 23.05
N PRO A 56 4.08 -3.37 23.55
CA PRO A 56 4.30 -4.47 24.50
C PRO A 56 3.49 -4.35 25.80
N ASN A 57 3.08 -3.14 26.17
CA ASN A 57 2.22 -2.87 27.33
C ASN A 57 0.71 -3.03 27.05
N GLY A 58 0.33 -3.54 25.88
CA GLY A 58 -1.07 -3.77 25.49
C GLY A 58 -1.82 -2.51 25.00
N THR A 59 -1.18 -1.34 24.96
CA THR A 59 -1.80 -0.13 24.40
C THR A 59 -1.73 -0.11 22.88
N ILE A 60 -2.60 0.64 22.21
CA ILE A 60 -2.57 0.81 20.75
C ILE A 60 -1.37 1.68 20.36
N ALA A 61 -0.59 1.23 19.38
CA ALA A 61 0.52 2.00 18.84
C ALA A 61 0.00 3.11 17.92
N THR A 62 0.50 4.33 18.14
CA THR A 62 0.14 5.51 17.37
C THR A 62 1.26 5.89 16.39
N CYS A 63 0.90 6.66 15.37
CA CYS A 63 1.83 7.29 14.44
C CYS A 63 1.91 8.80 14.70
N ARG A 64 3.06 9.39 14.35
CA ARG A 64 3.34 10.83 14.45
C ARG A 64 3.12 11.50 13.11
#